data_AF-A0A941MJL4-F1
#
_entry.id   AF-A0A941MJL4-F1
#
_cell.length_a   1.000
_cell.length_b   1.000
_cell.length_c   1.000
_cell.angle_alpha   90.00
_cell.angle_beta   90.00
_cell.angle_gamma   90.00
#
_symmetry.space_group_name_H-M   'P 1'
#
loop_
_entity.id
_entity.type
_entity.pdbx_description
1 polymer ?
#
loop_
_entity_poly.entity_id
_entity_poly.type
_entity_poly.pdbx_seq_one_letter_code
_entity_poly.pdbx_strand_id
1 'polypeptide(L)'
;LINLSAASSFPTPRDAEHYLIFVPRLAQCFRTLCGAERISLRGYPYEGYTLLRNAFDSLVLLSAALQGVADFYSVEGLHPNGSFDPIKTKKLRKATERNVAKMMTGEESNLSTSARSEFAKLNDMYDWETHGGRLSLTQAIDWMKGQSSLSVVPEFSEKSVALFFNRYSEVGWMAHRLLPCLRPKGTDTNEKWNEKWRTIDDAFSAHVMSLTTQLKKPVGAAVAEFINAKFAFGAHSHFPILAPTP
;
A
#
# COMPACT_ATOMS: atom_id res chain seq x y z
N LEU A 1 -17.88 2.81 -11.61
CA LEU A 1 -18.81 3.93 -11.35
C LEU A 1 -19.04 4.01 -9.86
N ILE A 2 -18.61 5.10 -9.21
CA ILE A 2 -18.84 5.33 -7.78
C ILE A 2 -20.28 5.83 -7.66
N ASN A 3 -21.15 5.05 -7.05
CA ASN A 3 -22.55 5.44 -6.92
C ASN A 3 -22.73 6.41 -5.75
N LEU A 4 -22.78 7.71 -6.06
CA LEU A 4 -23.04 8.77 -5.08
C LEU A 4 -24.48 8.73 -4.54
N SER A 5 -25.39 7.94 -5.13
CA SER A 5 -26.73 7.73 -4.58
C SER A 5 -26.75 6.88 -3.30
N ALA A 6 -25.60 6.35 -2.86
CA ALA A 6 -25.45 5.54 -1.65
C ALA A 6 -25.49 6.37 -0.35
N ALA A 7 -25.67 7.68 -0.40
CA ALA A 7 -25.72 8.53 0.79
C ALA A 7 -26.78 8.07 1.83
N SER A 8 -27.92 7.54 1.36
CA SER A 8 -28.98 6.98 2.23
C SER A 8 -28.65 5.60 2.80
N SER A 9 -27.58 4.94 2.32
CA SER A 9 -27.13 3.62 2.76
C SER A 9 -26.12 3.70 3.91
N PHE A 10 -25.70 4.91 4.32
CA PHE A 10 -24.76 5.09 5.42
C PHE A 10 -25.48 5.31 6.76
N PRO A 11 -25.03 4.68 7.85
CA PRO A 11 -25.66 4.83 9.16
C PRO A 11 -25.58 6.26 9.72
N THR A 12 -24.50 6.99 9.41
CA THR A 12 -24.27 8.35 9.89
C THR A 12 -23.79 9.28 8.77
N PRO A 13 -24.01 10.61 8.87
CA PRO A 13 -23.43 11.59 7.95
C PRO A 13 -21.90 11.50 7.89
N ARG A 14 -21.25 11.22 9.02
CA ARG A 14 -19.80 11.07 9.12
C ARG A 14 -19.29 9.86 8.34
N ASP A 15 -20.02 8.75 8.33
CA ASP A 15 -19.67 7.60 7.50
C ASP A 15 -19.75 7.94 6.01
N ALA A 16 -20.76 8.72 5.60
CA ALA A 16 -20.85 9.18 4.22
C ALA A 16 -19.66 10.08 3.84
N GLU A 17 -19.25 11.02 4.71
CA GLU A 17 -18.08 11.88 4.49
C GLU A 17 -16.78 11.06 4.40
N HIS A 18 -16.57 10.14 5.34
CA HIS A 18 -15.40 9.25 5.32
C HIS A 18 -15.37 8.37 4.07
N TYR A 19 -16.52 7.86 3.61
CA TYR A 19 -16.63 7.10 2.37
C TYR A 19 -16.23 7.95 1.15
N LEU A 20 -16.64 9.23 1.11
CA LEU A 20 -16.25 10.18 0.06
C LEU A 20 -14.76 10.50 0.04
N ILE A 21 -14.04 10.31 1.16
CA ILE A 21 -12.56 10.41 1.22
C ILE A 21 -11.93 9.07 0.80
N PHE A 22 -12.44 7.97 1.34
CA PHE A 22 -11.90 6.62 1.12
C PHE A 22 -11.88 6.22 -0.35
N VAL A 23 -13.02 6.35 -1.04
CA VAL A 23 -13.19 5.81 -2.39
C VAL A 23 -12.25 6.48 -3.41
N PRO A 24 -12.17 7.83 -3.50
CA PRO A 24 -11.24 8.47 -4.41
C PRO A 24 -9.77 8.14 -4.10
N ARG A 25 -9.43 7.97 -2.82
CA ARG A 25 -8.06 7.66 -2.41
C ARG A 25 -7.67 6.22 -2.78
N LEU A 26 -8.57 5.25 -2.62
CA LEU A 26 -8.32 3.88 -3.10
C LEU A 26 -8.23 3.84 -4.63
N ALA A 27 -9.12 4.55 -5.33
CA ALA A 27 -9.05 4.66 -6.79
C ALA A 27 -7.73 5.30 -7.25
N GLN A 28 -7.25 6.31 -6.53
CA GLN A 28 -5.94 6.91 -6.79
C GLN A 28 -4.80 5.93 -6.56
N CYS A 29 -4.82 5.15 -5.47
CA CYS A 29 -3.81 4.12 -5.22
C CYS A 29 -3.75 3.10 -6.36
N PHE A 30 -4.91 2.64 -6.85
CA PHE A 30 -4.98 1.73 -7.99
C PHE A 30 -4.42 2.36 -9.28
N ARG A 31 -4.77 3.61 -9.57
CA ARG A 31 -4.19 4.35 -10.71
C ARG A 31 -2.67 4.49 -10.59
N THR A 32 -2.16 4.78 -9.40
CA THR A 32 -0.73 4.87 -9.10
C THR A 32 -0.04 3.53 -9.33
N LEU A 33 -0.65 2.41 -8.90
CA LEU A 33 -0.13 1.06 -9.15
C LEU A 33 -0.01 0.77 -10.65
N CYS A 34 -1.07 1.00 -11.43
CA CYS A 34 -1.01 0.86 -12.90
C CYS A 34 0.01 1.81 -13.55
N GLY A 35 0.16 3.01 -13.00
CA GLY A 35 1.17 3.98 -13.45
C GLY A 35 2.59 3.49 -13.21
N ALA A 36 2.86 2.90 -12.04
CA ALA A 36 4.15 2.35 -11.68
C ALA A 36 4.60 1.26 -12.66
N GLU A 37 3.72 0.31 -12.97
CA GLU A 37 4.00 -0.74 -13.97
C GLU A 37 4.31 -0.15 -15.35
N ARG A 38 3.46 0.75 -15.85
CA ARG A 38 3.64 1.34 -17.19
C ARG A 38 4.94 2.12 -17.33
N ILE A 39 5.35 2.83 -16.28
CA ILE A 39 6.57 3.63 -16.27
C ILE A 39 7.80 2.72 -16.15
N SER A 40 7.77 1.72 -15.27
CA SER A 40 8.84 0.72 -15.16
C SER A 40 9.06 -0.05 -16.47
N LEU A 41 7.98 -0.51 -17.12
CA LEU A 41 8.06 -1.23 -18.40
C LEU A 41 8.57 -0.36 -19.56
N ARG A 42 8.59 0.97 -19.39
CA ARG A 42 9.11 1.94 -20.37
C ARG A 42 10.53 2.43 -20.06
N GLY A 43 11.24 1.75 -19.14
CA GLY A 43 12.64 2.05 -18.84
C GLY A 43 12.85 3.09 -17.74
N TYR A 44 11.82 3.40 -16.94
CA TYR A 44 11.90 4.37 -15.84
C TYR A 44 11.65 3.67 -14.49
N PRO A 45 12.49 2.70 -14.08
CA PRO A 45 12.22 1.86 -12.91
C PRO A 45 12.22 2.66 -11.59
N TYR A 46 13.07 3.68 -11.45
CA TYR A 46 13.15 4.49 -10.22
C TYR A 46 11.87 5.30 -9.96
N GLU A 47 11.29 5.87 -11.01
CA GLU A 47 10.00 6.53 -10.96
C GLU A 47 8.89 5.51 -10.62
N GLY A 48 8.95 4.32 -11.21
CA GLY A 48 8.06 3.21 -10.85
C GLY A 48 8.14 2.83 -9.37
N TYR A 49 9.34 2.71 -8.81
CA TYR A 49 9.56 2.46 -7.39
C TYR A 49 8.99 3.56 -6.50
N THR A 50 9.21 4.81 -6.87
CA THR A 50 8.67 5.97 -6.15
C THR A 50 7.13 5.90 -6.09
N LEU A 51 6.48 5.55 -7.20
CA LEU A 51 5.03 5.38 -7.25
C LEU A 51 4.57 4.20 -6.39
N LEU A 52 5.26 3.06 -6.41
CA LEU A 52 4.96 1.92 -5.54
C LEU A 52 5.09 2.27 -4.06
N ARG A 53 6.13 3.02 -3.67
CA ARG A 53 6.28 3.48 -2.28
C ARG A 53 5.12 4.37 -1.84
N ASN A 54 4.76 5.34 -2.68
CA ASN A 54 3.62 6.22 -2.40
C ASN A 54 2.29 5.46 -2.30
N ALA A 55 2.07 4.46 -3.16
CA ALA A 55 0.89 3.61 -3.11
C ALA A 55 0.87 2.74 -1.86
N PHE A 56 2.00 2.14 -1.48
CA PHE A 56 2.16 1.38 -0.25
C PHE A 56 1.77 2.22 0.97
N ASP A 57 2.43 3.37 1.18
CA ASP A 57 2.18 4.23 2.33
C ASP A 57 0.72 4.70 2.38
N SER A 58 0.13 5.02 1.22
CA SER A 58 -1.27 5.42 1.12
C SER A 58 -2.24 4.30 1.48
N LEU A 59 -1.99 3.06 1.03
CA LEU A 59 -2.84 1.91 1.35
C LEU A 59 -2.74 1.53 2.84
N VAL A 60 -1.56 1.66 3.45
CA VAL A 60 -1.40 1.47 4.91
C VAL A 60 -2.22 2.49 5.69
N LEU A 61 -2.17 3.77 5.30
CA LEU A 61 -2.98 4.83 5.92
C LEU A 61 -4.49 4.57 5.75
N LEU A 62 -4.93 4.13 4.57
CA LEU A 62 -6.33 3.77 4.33
C LEU A 62 -6.78 2.61 5.20
N SER A 63 -5.97 1.56 5.30
CA SER A 63 -6.27 0.41 6.13
C SER A 63 -6.35 0.76 7.61
N ALA A 64 -5.42 1.61 8.09
CA ALA A 64 -5.42 2.12 9.44
C ALA A 64 -6.69 2.94 9.73
N ALA A 65 -7.12 3.79 8.80
CA ALA A 65 -8.35 4.58 8.94
C ALA A 65 -9.60 3.69 9.03
N LEU A 66 -9.67 2.65 8.18
CA LEU A 66 -10.76 1.67 8.20
C LEU A 66 -10.84 0.87 9.51
N GLN A 67 -9.70 0.66 10.17
CA GLN A 67 -9.60 -0.06 11.46
C GLN A 67 -9.71 0.87 12.67
N GLY A 68 -9.92 2.17 12.48
CA GLY A 68 -10.03 3.15 13.57
C GLY A 68 -8.70 3.50 14.26
N VAL A 69 -7.55 3.09 13.71
CA VAL A 69 -6.21 3.48 14.17
C VAL A 69 -5.96 4.98 13.94
N ALA A 70 -6.53 5.50 12.86
CA ALA A 70 -6.59 6.91 12.54
C ALA A 70 -7.99 7.22 12.00
N ASP A 71 -8.32 8.49 11.81
CA ASP A 71 -9.53 8.88 11.07
C ASP A 71 -9.18 9.40 9.68
N PHE A 72 -10.15 9.35 8.75
CA PHE A 72 -9.95 9.75 7.35
C PHE A 72 -9.55 11.22 7.19
N TYR A 73 -9.94 12.13 8.10
CA TYR A 73 -9.48 13.52 8.05
C TYR A 73 -8.02 13.64 8.46
N SER A 74 -7.63 12.99 9.57
CA SER A 74 -6.25 13.02 10.07
C SER A 74 -5.23 12.46 9.07
N VAL A 75 -5.66 11.50 8.24
CA VAL A 75 -4.89 10.89 7.15
C VAL A 75 -4.67 11.86 5.97
N GLU A 76 -5.56 12.84 5.80
CA GLU A 76 -5.40 13.99 4.90
C GLU A 76 -4.73 15.20 5.59
N GLY A 77 -4.50 15.12 6.90
CA GLY A 77 -4.05 16.25 7.73
C GLY A 77 -5.15 17.30 7.95
N LEU A 78 -6.41 16.96 7.75
CA LEU A 78 -7.54 17.87 7.93
C LEU A 78 -8.11 17.75 9.34
N HIS A 79 -8.68 18.85 9.84
CA HIS A 79 -9.59 18.83 10.99
C HIS A 79 -11.02 18.96 10.48
N PRO A 80 -11.97 18.15 11.00
CA PRO A 80 -13.36 18.34 10.67
C PRO A 80 -13.79 19.77 11.06
N ASN A 81 -14.42 20.49 10.13
CA ASN A 81 -14.90 21.86 10.30
C ASN A 81 -13.81 22.94 10.53
N GLY A 82 -12.52 22.62 10.34
CA GLY A 82 -11.43 23.60 10.43
C GLY A 82 -11.18 24.33 9.11
N SER A 83 -10.68 25.57 9.17
CA SER A 83 -10.13 26.23 7.99
C SER A 83 -8.81 25.58 7.57
N PHE A 84 -8.55 25.54 6.26
CA PHE A 84 -7.32 24.97 5.72
C PHE A 84 -6.11 25.84 6.10
N ASP A 85 -5.16 25.25 6.82
CA ASP A 85 -3.87 25.84 7.17
C ASP A 85 -2.74 24.89 6.72
N PRO A 86 -1.97 25.24 5.68
CA PRO A 86 -0.94 24.35 5.12
C PRO A 86 0.08 23.83 6.15
N ILE A 87 0.44 24.65 7.15
CA ILE A 87 1.44 24.30 8.15
C ILE A 87 0.85 23.31 9.14
N LYS A 88 -0.36 23.59 9.66
CA LYS A 88 -1.05 22.67 10.57
C LYS A 88 -1.41 21.36 9.88
N THR A 89 -1.88 21.42 8.64
CA THR A 89 -2.19 20.24 7.83
C THR A 89 -0.98 19.34 7.67
N LYS A 90 0.16 19.90 7.28
CA LYS A 90 1.41 19.14 7.14
C LYS A 90 1.88 18.54 8.48
N LYS A 91 1.72 19.27 9.59
CA LYS A 91 2.10 18.79 10.93
C LYS A 91 1.22 17.64 11.38
N LEU A 92 -0.11 17.76 11.23
CA LEU A 92 -1.06 16.71 11.58
C LEU A 92 -0.81 15.46 10.74
N ARG A 93 -0.71 15.60 9.42
CA ARG A 93 -0.47 14.47 8.52
C ARG A 93 0.78 13.68 8.91
N LYS A 94 1.90 14.37 9.18
CA LYS A 94 3.15 13.72 9.62
C LYS A 94 3.01 13.03 10.98
N ALA A 95 2.24 13.61 11.91
CA ALA A 95 1.99 12.99 13.20
C ALA A 95 1.16 11.71 13.03
N THR A 96 0.11 11.76 12.21
CA THR A 96 -0.71 10.61 11.84
C THR A 96 0.11 9.52 11.16
N GLU A 97 0.92 9.87 10.14
CA GLU A 97 1.80 8.93 9.44
C GLU A 97 2.74 8.19 10.39
N ARG A 98 3.35 8.88 11.36
CA ARG A 98 4.23 8.26 12.36
C ARG A 98 3.48 7.32 13.30
N ASN A 99 2.30 7.73 13.77
CA ASN A 99 1.47 6.91 14.64
C ASN A 99 1.02 5.63 13.92
N VAL A 100 0.54 5.79 12.68
CA VAL A 100 0.14 4.67 11.81
C VAL A 100 1.33 3.75 11.55
N ALA A 101 2.51 4.28 11.24
CA ALA A 101 3.70 3.45 11.05
C ALA A 101 4.00 2.60 12.29
N LYS A 102 3.91 3.18 13.50
CA LYS A 102 4.12 2.46 14.76
C LYS A 102 3.15 1.30 14.95
N MET A 103 1.85 1.52 14.67
CA MET A 103 0.78 0.55 14.90
C MET A 103 0.52 -0.42 13.73
N MET A 104 1.01 -0.11 12.53
CA MET A 104 0.79 -0.96 11.34
C MET A 104 2.01 -1.80 10.98
N THR A 105 3.22 -1.24 11.07
CA THR A 105 4.46 -1.93 10.67
C THR A 105 5.55 -1.92 11.75
N GLY A 106 5.42 -1.05 12.75
CA GLY A 106 6.39 -0.83 13.82
C GLY A 106 6.21 -1.75 15.02
N GLU A 107 6.74 -1.30 16.16
CA GLU A 107 6.77 -2.09 17.40
C GLU A 107 5.41 -2.38 18.02
N GLU A 108 4.40 -1.55 17.75
CA GLU A 108 3.03 -1.72 18.25
C GLU A 108 2.13 -2.46 17.24
N SER A 109 2.72 -3.06 16.20
CA SER A 109 1.96 -3.68 15.12
C SER A 109 1.40 -5.07 15.44
N ASN A 110 1.70 -5.65 16.60
CA ASN A 110 1.38 -7.05 16.93
C ASN A 110 1.93 -8.08 15.92
N LEU A 111 2.79 -7.67 14.98
CA LEU A 111 3.52 -8.56 14.10
C LEU A 111 4.66 -9.23 14.86
N SER A 112 4.97 -10.46 14.47
CA SER A 112 6.11 -11.21 14.98
C SER A 112 7.40 -10.40 14.82
N THR A 113 8.31 -10.52 15.78
CA THR A 113 9.61 -9.83 15.73
C THR A 113 10.39 -10.21 14.47
N SER A 114 10.26 -11.47 14.02
CA SER A 114 10.80 -11.93 12.74
C SER A 114 10.19 -11.20 11.55
N ALA A 115 8.85 -11.09 11.49
CA ALA A 115 8.19 -10.40 10.38
C ALA A 115 8.58 -8.92 10.34
N ARG A 116 8.59 -8.23 11.49
CA ARG A 116 9.03 -6.82 11.57
C ARG A 116 10.47 -6.64 11.09
N SER A 117 11.38 -7.53 11.47
CA SER A 117 12.77 -7.47 11.04
C SER A 117 12.92 -7.67 9.53
N GLU A 118 12.25 -8.66 8.94
CA GLU A 118 12.29 -8.89 7.49
C GLU A 118 11.63 -7.77 6.71
N PHE A 119 10.53 -7.22 7.22
CA PHE A 119 9.84 -6.11 6.59
C PHE A 119 10.66 -4.81 6.63
N ALA A 120 11.41 -4.58 7.71
CA ALA A 120 12.37 -3.47 7.79
C ALA A 120 13.46 -3.60 6.72
N LYS A 121 14.09 -4.79 6.58
CA LYS A 121 15.08 -5.05 5.53
C LYS A 121 14.51 -4.84 4.13
N LEU A 122 13.29 -5.32 3.89
CA LEU A 122 12.60 -5.12 2.63
C LEU A 122 12.42 -3.63 2.34
N ASN A 123 11.90 -2.87 3.30
CA ASN A 123 11.72 -1.43 3.16
C ASN A 123 13.05 -0.69 2.92
N ASP A 124 14.13 -1.05 3.60
CA ASP A 124 15.46 -0.49 3.37
C ASP A 124 15.94 -0.75 1.93
N MET A 125 15.68 -1.95 1.39
CA MET A 125 15.99 -2.26 -0.02
C MET A 125 15.18 -1.40 -1.00
N TYR A 126 13.90 -1.12 -0.73
CA TYR A 126 13.10 -0.22 -1.57
C TYR A 126 13.51 1.23 -1.42
N ASP A 127 13.83 1.68 -0.22
CA ASP A 127 14.29 3.04 0.03
C ASP A 127 15.62 3.26 -0.70
N TRP A 128 16.49 2.24 -0.74
CA TRP A 128 17.69 2.26 -1.57
C TRP A 128 17.38 2.41 -3.06
N GLU A 129 16.46 1.65 -3.65
CA GLU A 129 16.13 1.81 -5.08
C GLU A 129 15.44 3.16 -5.36
N THR A 130 14.57 3.62 -4.47
CA THR A 130 13.82 4.87 -4.61
C THR A 130 14.74 6.09 -4.52
N HIS A 131 15.74 6.04 -3.65
CA HIS A 131 16.75 7.09 -3.50
C HIS A 131 18.01 6.87 -4.34
N GLY A 132 18.20 5.66 -4.91
CA GLY A 132 19.36 5.27 -5.71
C GLY A 132 19.53 6.12 -6.96
N GLY A 133 18.42 6.61 -7.54
CA GLY A 133 18.48 7.61 -8.62
C GLY A 133 19.18 8.92 -8.23
N ARG A 134 19.22 9.28 -6.94
CA ARG A 134 20.00 10.42 -6.41
C ARG A 134 21.45 10.07 -6.10
N LEU A 135 21.77 8.79 -5.96
CA LEU A 135 23.13 8.27 -5.82
C LEU A 135 23.74 7.95 -7.20
N SER A 136 23.26 8.56 -8.28
CA SER A 136 23.72 8.34 -9.66
C SER A 136 25.25 8.39 -9.83
N LEU A 137 25.95 9.20 -9.03
CA LEU A 137 27.40 9.25 -9.04
C LEU A 137 28.05 7.92 -8.60
N THR A 138 27.43 7.20 -7.66
CA THR A 138 27.91 5.88 -7.22
C THR A 138 27.82 4.84 -8.32
N GLN A 139 26.82 4.96 -9.20
CA GLN A 139 26.67 4.10 -10.38
C GLN A 139 27.70 4.41 -11.46
N ALA A 140 28.29 5.62 -11.43
CA ALA A 140 29.35 6.04 -12.33
C ALA A 140 30.76 5.80 -11.77
N ILE A 141 30.93 5.16 -10.59
CA ILE A 141 32.24 4.98 -9.94
C ILE A 141 33.23 4.23 -10.84
N ASP A 142 32.79 3.17 -11.50
CA ASP A 142 33.69 2.39 -12.34
C ASP A 142 34.08 3.16 -13.61
N TRP A 143 33.18 3.99 -14.14
CA TRP A 143 33.52 4.94 -15.20
C TRP A 143 34.51 6.00 -14.72
N MET A 144 34.30 6.57 -13.52
CA MET A 144 35.22 7.54 -12.91
C MET A 144 36.62 6.94 -12.67
N LYS A 145 36.72 5.63 -12.44
CA LYS A 145 37.99 4.89 -12.31
C LYS A 145 38.59 4.46 -13.66
N GLY A 146 37.93 4.75 -14.78
CA GLY A 146 38.34 4.26 -16.11
C GLY A 146 38.18 2.76 -16.30
N GLN A 147 37.37 2.09 -15.47
CA GLN A 147 37.14 0.65 -15.46
C GLN A 147 35.91 0.23 -16.28
N SER A 148 35.00 1.17 -16.57
CA SER A 148 33.81 0.94 -17.41
C SER A 148 33.43 2.16 -18.24
N SER A 149 32.47 2.00 -19.16
CA SER A 149 31.82 3.10 -19.88
C SER A 149 30.73 3.75 -19.03
N LEU A 150 30.52 5.06 -19.20
CA LEU A 150 29.37 5.75 -18.60
C LEU A 150 28.09 5.30 -19.32
N SER A 151 27.21 4.64 -18.59
CA SER A 151 25.90 4.29 -19.12
C SER A 151 25.00 5.52 -19.16
N VAL A 152 24.52 5.88 -20.36
CA VAL A 152 23.59 6.99 -20.59
C VAL A 152 22.15 6.51 -20.81
N VAL A 153 21.96 5.20 -20.81
CA VAL A 153 20.66 4.53 -20.91
C VAL A 153 20.46 3.65 -19.67
N PRO A 154 19.20 3.39 -19.26
CA PRO A 154 18.93 2.45 -18.18
C PRO A 154 19.49 1.06 -18.49
N GLU A 155 20.24 0.48 -17.55
CA GLU A 155 20.70 -0.90 -17.65
C GLU A 155 19.72 -1.85 -16.98
N PHE A 156 19.58 -3.04 -17.58
CA PHE A 156 18.77 -4.09 -16.97
C PHE A 156 19.47 -4.62 -15.71
N SER A 157 18.73 -4.65 -14.61
CA SER A 157 19.14 -5.26 -13.34
C SER A 157 18.09 -6.28 -12.95
N GLU A 158 18.44 -7.57 -13.00
CA GLU A 158 17.54 -8.65 -12.60
C GLU A 158 17.05 -8.48 -11.16
N LYS A 159 17.96 -8.08 -10.26
CA LYS A 159 17.65 -7.80 -8.86
C LYS A 159 16.61 -6.69 -8.73
N SER A 160 16.78 -5.59 -9.44
CA SER A 160 15.84 -4.47 -9.42
C SER A 160 14.51 -4.88 -10.06
N VAL A 161 14.51 -5.68 -11.12
CA VAL A 161 13.25 -6.15 -11.71
C VAL A 161 12.50 -7.08 -10.76
N ALA A 162 13.18 -8.04 -10.14
CA ALA A 162 12.59 -8.94 -9.16
C ALA A 162 12.03 -8.19 -7.94
N LEU A 163 12.78 -7.22 -7.43
CA LEU A 163 12.32 -6.37 -6.34
C LEU A 163 11.10 -5.55 -6.78
N PHE A 164 11.08 -4.94 -7.96
CA PHE A 164 9.89 -4.23 -8.44
C PHE A 164 8.63 -5.12 -8.44
N PHE A 165 8.71 -6.33 -9.02
CA PHE A 165 7.57 -7.25 -9.08
C PHE A 165 7.09 -7.71 -7.69
N ASN A 166 8.00 -7.96 -6.75
CA ASN A 166 7.62 -8.35 -5.39
C ASN A 166 6.76 -7.28 -4.70
N ARG A 167 7.13 -5.99 -4.81
CA ARG A 167 6.34 -4.89 -4.23
C ARG A 167 5.09 -4.59 -5.02
N TYR A 168 5.14 -4.72 -6.34
CA TYR A 168 3.95 -4.59 -7.16
C TYR A 168 2.89 -5.60 -6.71
N SER A 169 3.26 -6.86 -6.52
CA SER A 169 2.37 -7.91 -6.00
C SER A 169 1.89 -7.62 -4.58
N GLU A 170 2.77 -7.18 -3.67
CA GLU A 170 2.40 -6.79 -2.30
C GLU A 170 1.37 -5.65 -2.28
N VAL A 171 1.66 -4.54 -2.97
CA VAL A 171 0.79 -3.36 -3.05
C VAL A 171 -0.52 -3.69 -3.76
N GLY A 172 -0.46 -4.52 -4.80
CA GLY A 172 -1.63 -5.06 -5.49
C GLY A 172 -2.52 -5.86 -4.56
N TRP A 173 -1.94 -6.72 -3.71
CA TRP A 173 -2.68 -7.52 -2.74
C TRP A 173 -3.31 -6.64 -1.66
N MET A 174 -2.60 -5.64 -1.14
CA MET A 174 -3.15 -4.64 -0.22
C MET A 174 -4.36 -3.91 -0.82
N ALA A 175 -4.25 -3.43 -2.07
CA ALA A 175 -5.34 -2.77 -2.76
C ALA A 175 -6.54 -3.72 -2.97
N HIS A 176 -6.29 -4.97 -3.37
CA HIS A 176 -7.30 -6.02 -3.54
C HIS A 176 -8.08 -6.28 -2.24
N ARG A 177 -7.37 -6.37 -1.11
CA ARG A 177 -7.99 -6.54 0.22
C ARG A 177 -8.88 -5.36 0.60
N LEU A 178 -8.61 -4.14 0.13
CA LEU A 178 -9.46 -2.99 0.39
C LEU A 178 -10.70 -2.88 -0.53
N LEU A 179 -10.73 -3.60 -1.66
CA LEU A 179 -11.84 -3.52 -2.63
C LEU A 179 -13.24 -3.82 -2.05
N PRO A 180 -13.43 -4.85 -1.21
CA PRO A 180 -14.74 -5.13 -0.61
C PRO A 180 -15.31 -3.93 0.16
N CYS A 181 -14.45 -3.14 0.79
CA CYS A 181 -14.82 -1.93 1.53
C CYS A 181 -15.33 -0.80 0.63
N LEU A 182 -15.27 -0.91 -0.70
CA LEU A 182 -15.95 0.03 -1.60
C LEU A 182 -17.48 -0.12 -1.58
N ARG A 183 -18.01 -1.17 -0.95
CA ARG A 183 -19.45 -1.43 -0.93
C ARG A 183 -20.07 -0.88 0.36
N PRO A 184 -21.14 -0.08 0.27
CA PRO A 184 -21.95 0.26 1.43
C PRO A 184 -22.53 -0.98 2.11
N LYS A 185 -22.75 -0.92 3.42
CA LYS A 185 -23.49 -1.95 4.16
C LYS A 185 -24.86 -2.20 3.52
N GLY A 186 -25.25 -3.47 3.42
CA GLY A 186 -26.51 -3.88 2.78
C GLY A 186 -26.43 -4.03 1.25
N THR A 187 -25.26 -3.86 0.65
CA THR A 187 -25.04 -4.23 -0.75
C THR A 187 -24.96 -5.76 -0.87
N ASP A 188 -25.87 -6.36 -1.63
CA ASP A 188 -25.87 -7.80 -1.85
C ASP A 188 -24.62 -8.27 -2.58
N THR A 189 -24.11 -9.41 -2.14
CA THR A 189 -22.98 -10.10 -2.77
C THR A 189 -23.47 -11.46 -3.26
N ASN A 190 -23.23 -11.80 -4.51
CA ASN A 190 -23.51 -13.14 -5.01
C ASN A 190 -22.29 -14.05 -4.84
N GLU A 191 -22.52 -15.36 -4.95
CA GLU A 191 -21.47 -16.38 -4.85
C GLU A 191 -20.33 -16.11 -5.86
N LYS A 192 -20.68 -15.65 -7.06
CA LYS A 192 -19.72 -15.30 -8.11
C LYS A 192 -18.74 -14.21 -7.70
N TRP A 193 -19.18 -13.21 -6.92
CA TRP A 193 -18.27 -12.21 -6.35
C TRP A 193 -17.30 -12.86 -5.35
N ASN A 194 -17.83 -13.65 -4.42
CA ASN A 194 -17.04 -14.27 -3.36
C ASN A 194 -15.98 -15.22 -3.92
N GLU A 195 -16.35 -16.01 -4.93
CA GLU A 195 -15.45 -16.89 -5.64
C GLU A 195 -14.33 -16.09 -6.33
N LYS A 196 -14.68 -15.11 -7.17
CA LYS A 196 -13.68 -14.31 -7.90
C LYS A 196 -12.72 -13.58 -6.98
N TRP A 197 -13.25 -12.96 -5.93
CA TRP A 197 -12.42 -12.23 -4.97
C TRP A 197 -11.42 -13.17 -4.30
N ARG A 198 -11.88 -14.37 -3.89
CA ARG A 198 -11.04 -15.37 -3.23
C ARG A 198 -9.97 -15.92 -4.16
N THR A 199 -10.33 -16.25 -5.40
CA THR A 199 -9.36 -16.73 -6.40
C THR A 199 -8.22 -15.74 -6.62
N ILE A 200 -8.52 -14.45 -6.69
CA ILE A 200 -7.49 -13.40 -6.83
C ILE A 200 -6.67 -13.28 -5.54
N ASP A 201 -7.32 -13.34 -4.38
CA ASP A 201 -6.63 -13.27 -3.09
C ASP A 201 -5.65 -14.43 -2.88
N ASP A 202 -6.09 -15.65 -3.18
CA ASP A 202 -5.29 -16.87 -3.12
C ASP A 202 -4.11 -16.80 -4.09
N ALA A 203 -4.31 -16.22 -5.28
CA ALA A 203 -3.23 -16.03 -6.25
C ALA A 203 -2.15 -15.07 -5.76
N PHE A 204 -2.54 -13.94 -5.14
CA PHE A 204 -1.58 -13.02 -4.51
C PHE A 204 -0.83 -13.71 -3.36
N SER A 205 -1.57 -14.41 -2.50
CA SER A 205 -1.00 -15.15 -1.37
C SER A 205 0.01 -16.20 -1.84
N ALA A 206 -0.36 -17.02 -2.83
CA ALA A 206 0.52 -18.03 -3.41
C ALA A 206 1.79 -17.42 -4.03
N HIS A 207 1.64 -16.31 -4.76
CA HIS A 207 2.77 -15.62 -5.37
C HIS A 207 3.74 -15.08 -4.31
N VAL A 208 3.26 -14.37 -3.29
CA VAL A 208 4.10 -13.84 -2.21
C VAL A 208 4.75 -14.98 -1.41
N MET A 209 3.98 -16.02 -1.07
CA MET A 209 4.49 -17.17 -0.32
C MET A 209 5.50 -18.00 -1.10
N SER A 210 5.52 -17.94 -2.44
CA SER A 210 6.52 -18.60 -3.26
C SER A 210 7.96 -18.18 -2.93
N LEU A 211 8.16 -16.92 -2.50
CA LEU A 211 9.46 -16.43 -2.02
C LEU A 211 9.97 -17.27 -0.83
N THR A 212 9.08 -17.71 0.04
CA THR A 212 9.43 -18.53 1.20
C THR A 212 9.45 -20.01 0.86
N THR A 213 8.41 -20.52 0.20
CA THR A 213 8.27 -21.96 -0.02
C THR A 213 9.26 -22.49 -1.06
N GLN A 214 9.49 -21.74 -2.14
CA GLN A 214 10.36 -22.12 -3.25
C GLN A 214 11.75 -21.53 -3.12
N LEU A 215 11.88 -20.23 -2.82
CA LEU A 215 13.19 -19.54 -2.75
C LEU A 215 13.82 -19.52 -1.35
N LYS A 216 13.14 -20.09 -0.34
CA LYS A 216 13.60 -20.16 1.06
C LYS A 216 13.91 -18.80 1.68
N LYS A 217 13.30 -17.73 1.17
CA LYS A 217 13.44 -16.37 1.71
C LYS A 217 12.33 -16.11 2.74
N PRO A 218 12.64 -15.73 3.98
CA PRO A 218 11.63 -15.52 5.02
C PRO A 218 10.69 -14.34 4.75
N VAL A 219 11.08 -13.41 3.86
CA VAL A 219 10.30 -12.22 3.51
C VAL A 219 8.89 -12.51 2.99
N GLY A 220 8.67 -13.61 2.27
CA GLY A 220 7.33 -13.96 1.75
C GLY A 220 6.33 -14.20 2.89
N ALA A 221 6.70 -15.01 3.88
CA ALA A 221 5.91 -15.24 5.08
C ALA A 221 5.69 -13.96 5.88
N ALA A 222 6.70 -13.10 6.00
CA ALA A 222 6.57 -11.81 6.68
C ALA A 222 5.55 -10.88 6.00
N VAL A 223 5.56 -10.80 4.66
CA VAL A 223 4.59 -10.01 3.89
C VAL A 223 3.18 -10.59 4.03
N ALA A 224 3.03 -11.92 3.97
CA ALA A 224 1.73 -12.57 4.18
C ALA A 224 1.19 -12.33 5.59
N GLU A 225 2.04 -12.41 6.62
CA GLU A 225 1.67 -12.09 8.00
C GLU A 225 1.19 -10.64 8.11
N PHE A 226 1.94 -9.70 7.54
CA PHE A 226 1.56 -8.28 7.50
C PHE A 226 0.20 -8.07 6.84
N ILE A 227 -0.02 -8.61 5.64
CA ILE A 227 -1.28 -8.42 4.91
C ILE A 227 -2.45 -9.05 5.65
N ASN A 228 -2.29 -10.27 6.17
CA ASN A 228 -3.37 -10.93 6.91
C ASN A 228 -3.73 -10.20 8.21
N ALA A 229 -2.74 -9.64 8.90
CA ALA A 229 -2.97 -8.90 10.15
C ALA A 229 -3.49 -7.47 9.91
N LYS A 230 -3.00 -6.80 8.88
CA LYS A 230 -3.20 -5.35 8.67
C LYS A 230 -4.16 -5.01 7.55
N PHE A 231 -4.55 -5.97 6.74
CA PHE A 231 -5.57 -5.86 5.69
C PHE A 231 -6.56 -7.01 5.84
N ALA A 232 -7.06 -7.21 7.08
CA ALA A 232 -7.97 -8.28 7.48
C ALA A 232 -9.41 -8.12 6.94
N PHE A 233 -9.53 -7.73 5.67
CA PHE A 233 -10.78 -7.53 4.97
C PHE A 233 -10.98 -8.67 3.98
N GLY A 234 -12.16 -9.28 4.02
CA GLY A 234 -12.53 -10.42 3.19
C GLY A 234 -13.57 -10.05 2.13
N ALA A 235 -13.96 -11.03 1.31
CA ALA A 235 -14.98 -10.86 0.27
C ALA A 235 -16.32 -10.29 0.79
N HIS A 236 -16.61 -10.40 2.09
CA HIS A 236 -17.83 -9.91 2.74
C HIS A 236 -17.67 -8.57 3.47
N SER A 237 -16.45 -8.02 3.56
CA SER A 237 -16.23 -6.72 4.18
C SER A 237 -16.95 -5.60 3.42
N HIS A 238 -17.33 -4.55 4.12
CA HIS A 238 -18.11 -3.42 3.61
C HIS A 238 -17.74 -2.14 4.37
N PHE A 239 -18.23 -1.00 3.90
CA PHE A 239 -18.11 0.28 4.58
C PHE A 239 -19.45 0.75 5.17
N PRO A 240 -19.47 1.34 6.39
CA PRO A 240 -18.37 1.41 7.33
C PRO A 240 -18.04 0.01 7.87
N ILE A 241 -16.82 -0.17 8.36
CA ILE A 241 -16.47 -1.37 9.12
C ILE A 241 -17.04 -1.15 10.51
N LEU A 242 -18.03 -1.96 10.89
CA LEU A 242 -18.51 -1.93 12.27
C LEU A 242 -17.33 -2.34 13.15
N ALA A 243 -16.92 -1.46 14.06
CA ALA A 243 -15.94 -1.85 15.07
C ALA A 243 -16.43 -3.15 15.73
N PRO A 244 -15.54 -4.11 16.06
CA PRO A 244 -15.93 -5.18 16.96
C PRO A 244 -16.50 -4.49 18.20
N THR A 245 -17.76 -4.82 18.52
CA THR A 245 -18.40 -4.32 19.73
C THR A 245 -17.53 -4.78 20.90
N PRO A 246 -17.13 -3.89 21.83
CA PRO A 246 -16.26 -4.25 22.94
C PRO A 246 -16.83 -5.41 23.77
#